data_AF-A0A357CEY6-F1
#
_entry.id   AF-A0A357CEY6-F1
#
_cell.length_a   1.000
_cell.length_b   1.000
_cell.length_c   1.000
_cell.angle_alpha   90.00
_cell.angle_beta   90.00
_cell.angle_gamma   90.00
#
_symmetry.space_group_name_H-M   'P 1'
#
loop_
_entity.id
_entity.type
_entity.pdbx_description
1 polymer ?
#
loop_
_entity_poly.entity_id
_entity_poly.type
_entity_poly.pdbx_seq_one_letter_code
_entity_poly.pdbx_strand_id
1 'polypeptide(L)'
;MNEELKQPRLATDPPLAVLSGTSAKEASDILFQLLLEVVRQHQPEIEPVLKGGANISGFTPELMARALQAQGIWFQLLSIADQNAAMRRRRQIERTRGRDALRGTFAHVLAEAAREGIRPKDIEKLLSGLRIRPVITAHPTESKRVTVLEKYRRIYLLLRELEMPRWTERERTALLDDLRDQIELVWMTGELHLEKPTVEHEVSRGLHFFDESLFEKAPEMLALLEGALA
;
A
#
# COMPACT_ATOMS: atom_id res chain seq x y z
N MET A 1 -55.26 -3.93 -13.93
CA MET A 1 -54.35 -4.51 -12.92
C MET A 1 -53.42 -5.46 -13.64
N ASN A 2 -52.25 -4.98 -14.01
CA ASN A 2 -51.01 -5.73 -14.17
C ASN A 2 -49.89 -4.70 -14.40
N GLU A 3 -49.07 -4.52 -13.37
CA GLU A 3 -47.86 -3.72 -13.36
C GLU A 3 -46.80 -4.39 -14.24
N GLU A 4 -46.35 -3.69 -15.29
CA GLU A 4 -45.08 -4.00 -15.94
C GLU A 4 -43.95 -3.33 -15.15
N LEU A 5 -43.22 -4.15 -14.39
CA LEU A 5 -41.95 -3.81 -13.77
C LEU A 5 -40.90 -3.47 -14.85
N LYS A 6 -40.72 -2.18 -15.13
CA LYS A 6 -39.55 -1.66 -15.86
C LYS A 6 -38.30 -1.81 -14.99
N GLN A 7 -37.48 -2.80 -15.29
CA GLN A 7 -36.11 -2.88 -14.75
C GLN A 7 -35.26 -1.72 -15.30
N PRO A 8 -34.50 -0.99 -14.46
CA PRO A 8 -33.63 0.08 -14.91
C PRO A 8 -32.42 -0.52 -15.65
N ARG A 9 -32.16 -0.02 -16.87
CA ARG A 9 -30.97 -0.38 -17.65
C ARG A 9 -29.72 0.02 -16.86
N LEU A 10 -28.89 -0.95 -16.47
CA LEU A 10 -27.54 -0.69 -15.99
C LEU A 10 -26.81 0.08 -17.10
N ALA A 11 -26.38 1.30 -16.81
CA ALA A 11 -25.43 2.00 -17.65
C ALA A 11 -24.17 1.14 -17.75
N THR A 12 -23.90 0.61 -18.94
CA THR A 12 -22.65 -0.07 -19.25
C THR A 12 -21.54 0.96 -19.13
N ASP A 13 -20.67 0.80 -18.12
CA ASP A 13 -19.45 1.58 -17.98
C ASP A 13 -18.71 1.61 -19.33
N PRO A 14 -18.24 2.79 -19.79
CA PRO A 14 -17.51 2.87 -21.05
C PRO A 14 -16.25 1.98 -21.00
N PRO A 15 -15.85 1.39 -22.13
CA PRO A 15 -14.71 0.48 -22.19
C PRO A 15 -13.48 1.17 -21.62
N LEU A 16 -12.86 0.50 -20.63
CA LEU A 16 -11.60 0.89 -20.00
C LEU A 16 -10.60 1.25 -21.09
N ALA A 17 -10.35 2.54 -21.27
CA ALA A 17 -9.24 3.00 -22.09
C ALA A 17 -7.97 2.31 -21.58
N VAL A 18 -7.22 1.74 -22.51
CA VAL A 18 -5.91 1.12 -22.29
C VAL A 18 -5.02 2.14 -21.57
N LEU A 19 -4.84 1.96 -20.27
CA LEU A 19 -4.03 2.85 -19.45
C LEU A 19 -2.69 2.17 -19.21
N SER A 20 -1.65 2.72 -19.82
CA SER A 20 -0.25 2.43 -19.54
C SER A 20 0.01 2.53 -18.03
N GLY A 21 0.15 1.37 -17.39
CA GLY A 21 0.41 1.24 -15.97
C GLY A 21 0.16 -0.19 -15.55
N THR A 22 1.11 -0.77 -14.83
CA THR A 22 1.11 -2.16 -14.40
C THR A 22 -0.18 -2.50 -13.65
N SER A 23 -0.91 -3.55 -14.01
CA SER A 23 -2.10 -3.99 -13.24
C SER A 23 -1.69 -4.50 -11.84
N ALA A 24 -2.63 -4.62 -10.88
CA ALA A 24 -2.31 -5.18 -9.55
C ALA A 24 -1.60 -6.54 -9.67
N LYS A 25 -2.10 -7.34 -10.62
CA LYS A 25 -1.54 -8.63 -10.99
C LYS A 25 -0.14 -8.51 -11.58
N GLU A 26 0.08 -7.62 -12.54
CA GLU A 26 1.43 -7.45 -13.09
C GLU A 26 2.43 -6.96 -12.05
N ALA A 27 2.00 -6.11 -11.10
CA ALA A 27 2.86 -5.61 -10.03
C ALA A 27 3.22 -6.74 -9.07
N SER A 28 2.24 -7.56 -8.68
CA SER A 28 2.49 -8.75 -7.87
C SER A 28 3.36 -9.76 -8.61
N ASP A 29 3.16 -9.94 -9.92
CA ASP A 29 3.94 -10.87 -10.74
C ASP A 29 5.40 -10.43 -10.83
N ILE A 30 5.67 -9.13 -11.06
CA ILE A 30 7.03 -8.57 -11.04
C ILE A 30 7.70 -8.83 -9.69
N LEU A 31 7.05 -8.44 -8.59
CA LEU A 31 7.61 -8.61 -7.25
C LEU A 31 7.84 -10.08 -6.90
N PHE A 32 6.94 -10.97 -7.32
CA PHE A 32 7.09 -12.42 -7.12
C PHE A 32 8.29 -12.98 -7.89
N GLN A 33 8.48 -12.57 -9.16
CA GLN A 33 9.64 -13.01 -9.94
C GLN A 33 10.95 -12.52 -9.32
N LEU A 34 11.03 -11.26 -8.91
CA LEU A 34 12.22 -10.72 -8.24
C LEU A 34 12.51 -11.45 -6.92
N LEU A 35 11.48 -11.79 -6.13
CA LEU A 35 11.64 -12.62 -4.94
C LEU A 35 12.18 -14.02 -5.28
N LEU A 36 11.66 -14.66 -6.33
CA LEU A 36 12.16 -15.95 -6.78
C LEU A 36 13.63 -15.89 -7.21
N GLU A 37 14.06 -14.83 -7.89
CA GLU A 37 15.46 -14.62 -8.26
C GLU A 37 16.36 -14.55 -7.02
N VAL A 38 15.97 -13.74 -6.02
CA VAL A 38 16.68 -13.64 -4.75
C VAL A 38 16.74 -15.00 -4.05
N VAL A 39 15.61 -15.72 -3.97
CA VAL A 39 15.56 -17.05 -3.35
C VAL A 39 16.44 -18.06 -4.09
N ARG A 40 16.43 -18.08 -5.42
CA ARG A 40 17.30 -18.96 -6.22
C ARG A 40 18.77 -18.70 -5.96
N GLN A 41 19.14 -17.43 -5.81
CA GLN A 41 20.53 -17.03 -5.58
C GLN A 41 21.03 -17.44 -4.19
N HIS A 42 20.20 -17.29 -3.16
CA HIS A 42 20.61 -17.46 -1.76
C HIS A 42 20.22 -18.79 -1.13
N GLN A 43 19.07 -19.34 -1.50
CA GLN A 43 18.51 -20.57 -0.91
C GLN A 43 17.52 -21.27 -1.85
N PRO A 44 18.01 -21.92 -2.92
CA PRO A 44 17.17 -22.48 -3.98
C PRO A 44 16.18 -23.54 -3.50
N GLU A 45 16.43 -24.20 -2.38
CA GLU A 45 15.54 -25.18 -1.76
C GLU A 45 14.19 -24.59 -1.33
N ILE A 46 14.10 -23.27 -1.17
CA ILE A 46 12.88 -22.57 -0.76
C ILE A 46 11.98 -22.20 -1.96
N GLU A 47 12.51 -22.16 -3.19
CA GLU A 47 11.71 -21.83 -4.37
C GLU A 47 10.44 -22.70 -4.53
N PRO A 48 10.48 -24.03 -4.35
CA PRO A 48 9.29 -24.87 -4.43
C PRO A 48 8.22 -24.53 -3.38
N VAL A 49 8.62 -23.94 -2.23
CA VAL A 49 7.69 -23.53 -1.16
C VAL A 49 6.84 -22.36 -1.65
N LEU A 50 7.48 -21.32 -2.20
CA LEU A 50 6.78 -20.14 -2.73
C LEU A 50 5.84 -20.50 -3.89
N LYS A 51 6.19 -21.52 -4.68
CA LYS A 51 5.35 -22.04 -5.78
C LYS A 51 4.22 -22.96 -5.31
N GLY A 52 4.12 -23.27 -4.02
CA GLY A 52 3.08 -24.14 -3.45
C GLY A 52 3.25 -25.63 -3.72
N GLY A 53 4.42 -26.07 -4.18
CA GLY A 53 4.72 -27.47 -4.55
C GLY A 53 5.64 -28.22 -3.59
N ALA A 54 6.08 -27.59 -2.50
CA ALA A 54 7.04 -28.20 -1.58
C ALA A 54 6.37 -29.16 -0.58
N ASN A 55 7.03 -30.29 -0.32
CA ASN A 55 6.79 -31.06 0.89
C ASN A 55 7.71 -30.55 2.01
N ILE A 56 7.12 -29.88 3.01
CA ILE A 56 7.84 -29.27 4.14
C ILE A 56 8.03 -30.22 5.33
N SER A 57 7.48 -31.45 5.30
CA SER A 57 7.49 -32.36 6.45
C SER A 57 8.88 -32.83 6.88
N GLY A 58 9.86 -32.77 5.97
CA GLY A 58 11.25 -33.16 6.21
C GLY A 58 12.19 -31.97 6.44
N PHE A 59 11.69 -30.74 6.53
CA PHE A 59 12.54 -29.57 6.68
C PHE A 59 13.20 -29.54 8.05
N THR A 60 14.48 -29.16 8.09
CA THR A 60 15.13 -28.81 9.35
C THR A 60 14.49 -27.54 9.92
N PRO A 61 14.59 -27.29 11.23
CA PRO A 61 14.07 -26.06 11.83
C PRO A 61 14.57 -24.77 11.14
N GLU A 62 15.82 -24.76 10.68
CA GLU A 62 16.45 -23.63 9.99
C GLU A 62 15.83 -23.42 8.60
N LEU A 63 15.63 -24.51 7.85
CA LEU A 63 15.00 -24.44 6.53
C LEU A 63 13.53 -24.04 6.64
N MET A 64 12.82 -24.53 7.67
CA MET A 64 11.46 -24.12 7.99
C MET A 64 11.39 -22.62 8.33
N ALA A 65 12.31 -22.10 9.14
CA ALA A 65 12.36 -20.68 9.47
C ALA A 65 12.58 -19.81 8.21
N ARG A 66 13.44 -20.26 7.28
CA ARG A 66 13.67 -19.60 6.00
C ARG A 66 12.47 -19.67 5.06
N ALA A 67 11.76 -20.80 5.04
CA ALA A 67 10.51 -20.95 4.31
C ALA A 67 9.43 -19.97 4.81
N LEU A 68 9.26 -19.86 6.12
CA LEU A 68 8.34 -18.92 6.75
C LEU A 68 8.74 -17.46 6.49
N GLN A 69 10.05 -17.16 6.53
CA GLN A 69 10.57 -15.84 6.17
C GLN A 69 10.22 -15.51 4.71
N ALA A 70 10.48 -16.41 3.76
CA ALA A 70 10.14 -16.21 2.35
C ALA A 70 8.65 -15.90 2.14
N GLN A 71 7.80 -16.66 2.84
CA GLN A 71 6.36 -16.48 2.79
C GLN A 71 5.93 -15.13 3.40
N GLY A 72 6.54 -14.72 4.51
CA GLY A 72 6.33 -13.41 5.14
C GLY A 72 6.68 -12.27 4.19
N ILE A 73 7.85 -12.36 3.55
CA ILE A 73 8.30 -11.38 2.54
C ILE A 73 7.28 -11.31 1.42
N TRP A 74 6.86 -12.45 0.88
CA TRP A 74 5.88 -12.50 -0.19
C TRP A 74 4.55 -11.83 0.20
N PHE A 75 4.01 -12.10 1.39
CA PHE A 75 2.77 -11.46 1.85
C PHE A 75 2.92 -9.94 1.95
N GLN A 76 4.07 -9.45 2.40
CA GLN A 76 4.31 -8.01 2.47
C GLN A 76 4.45 -7.38 1.08
N LEU A 77 5.11 -8.07 0.13
CA LEU A 77 5.20 -7.63 -1.26
C LEU A 77 3.82 -7.60 -1.94
N LEU A 78 2.99 -8.59 -1.69
CA LEU A 78 1.60 -8.62 -2.18
C LEU A 78 0.79 -7.45 -1.62
N SER A 79 0.93 -7.17 -0.31
CA SER A 79 0.29 -6.00 0.30
C SER A 79 0.73 -4.69 -0.36
N ILE A 80 2.01 -4.54 -0.68
CA ILE A 80 2.55 -3.38 -1.40
C ILE A 80 1.93 -3.25 -2.80
N ALA A 81 1.84 -4.35 -3.55
CA ALA A 81 1.21 -4.36 -4.87
C ALA A 81 -0.26 -3.92 -4.81
N ASP A 82 -1.01 -4.43 -3.82
CA ASP A 82 -2.41 -4.07 -3.61
C ASP A 82 -2.58 -2.59 -3.21
N GLN A 83 -1.75 -2.09 -2.30
CA GLN A 83 -1.75 -0.67 -1.91
C GLN A 83 -1.46 0.24 -3.10
N ASN A 84 -0.49 -0.13 -3.93
CA ASN A 84 -0.12 0.59 -5.13
C ASN A 84 -1.27 0.60 -6.16
N ALA A 85 -1.92 -0.54 -6.40
CA ALA A 85 -3.11 -0.64 -7.25
C ALA A 85 -4.31 0.16 -6.71
N ALA A 86 -4.54 0.14 -5.39
CA ALA A 86 -5.57 0.94 -4.75
C ALA A 86 -5.32 2.44 -4.96
N MET A 87 -4.07 2.90 -4.83
CA MET A 87 -3.71 4.29 -5.09
C MET A 87 -3.91 4.69 -6.56
N ARG A 88 -3.56 3.81 -7.51
CA ARG A 88 -3.88 4.03 -8.93
C ARG A 88 -5.38 4.16 -9.17
N ARG A 89 -6.18 3.26 -8.61
CA ARG A 89 -7.64 3.31 -8.72
C ARG A 89 -8.20 4.63 -8.20
N ARG A 90 -7.69 5.12 -7.06
CA ARG A 90 -8.07 6.44 -6.53
C ARG A 90 -7.76 7.56 -7.52
N ARG A 91 -6.52 7.63 -8.03
CA ARG A 91 -6.13 8.64 -9.04
C ARG A 91 -6.98 8.55 -10.31
N GLN A 92 -7.32 7.35 -10.74
CA GLN A 92 -8.14 7.15 -11.94
C GLN A 92 -9.57 7.66 -11.74
N ILE A 93 -10.19 7.35 -10.59
CA ILE A 93 -11.52 7.86 -10.25
C ILE A 93 -11.47 9.38 -10.19
N GLU A 94 -10.47 9.96 -9.53
CA GLU A 94 -10.32 11.41 -9.43
C GLU A 94 -10.21 12.09 -10.81
N ARG A 95 -9.38 11.53 -11.70
CA ARG A 95 -9.16 12.06 -13.06
C ARG A 95 -10.38 11.95 -13.96
N THR A 96 -11.19 10.90 -13.81
CA THR A 96 -12.30 10.61 -14.74
C THR A 96 -13.67 11.03 -14.23
N ARG A 97 -13.88 10.97 -12.91
CA ARG A 97 -15.18 11.23 -12.26
C ARG A 97 -15.14 12.44 -11.33
N GLY A 98 -13.98 13.07 -11.15
CA GLY A 98 -13.82 14.23 -10.26
C GLY A 98 -13.45 13.86 -8.83
N ARG A 99 -13.07 14.88 -8.04
CA ARG A 99 -12.58 14.72 -6.67
C ARG A 99 -13.67 14.24 -5.70
N ASP A 100 -14.91 14.62 -5.92
CA ASP A 100 -16.08 14.27 -5.10
C ASP A 100 -16.59 12.83 -5.35
N ALA A 101 -16.13 12.16 -6.41
CA ALA A 101 -16.41 10.74 -6.64
C ALA A 101 -15.60 9.80 -5.73
N LEU A 102 -14.54 10.30 -5.07
CA LEU A 102 -13.69 9.52 -4.17
C LEU A 102 -14.29 9.39 -2.77
N ARG A 103 -14.96 8.27 -2.50
CA ARG A 103 -15.49 7.93 -1.17
C ARG A 103 -14.42 8.04 -0.08
N GLY A 104 -14.81 8.58 1.07
CA GLY A 104 -13.93 8.74 2.24
C GLY A 104 -12.93 9.90 2.13
N THR A 105 -13.14 10.84 1.20
CA THR A 105 -12.36 12.09 1.09
C THR A 105 -13.17 13.29 1.57
N PHE A 106 -12.49 14.39 1.94
CA PHE A 106 -13.18 15.64 2.30
C PHE A 106 -14.08 16.15 1.17
N ALA A 107 -13.60 16.11 -0.08
CA ALA A 107 -14.38 16.52 -1.24
C ALA A 107 -15.69 15.73 -1.37
N HIS A 108 -15.65 14.42 -1.16
CA HIS A 108 -16.84 13.58 -1.20
C HIS A 108 -17.83 13.90 -0.07
N VAL A 109 -17.34 13.99 1.16
CA VAL A 109 -18.17 14.24 2.34
C VAL A 109 -18.83 15.62 2.28
N LEU A 110 -18.08 16.65 1.86
CA LEU A 110 -18.62 18.01 1.73
C LEU A 110 -19.61 18.11 0.57
N ALA A 111 -19.36 17.43 -0.55
CA ALA A 111 -20.32 17.36 -1.66
C ALA A 111 -21.61 16.62 -1.27
N GLU A 112 -21.51 15.57 -0.45
CA GLU A 112 -22.66 14.85 0.11
C GLU A 112 -23.46 15.74 1.08
N ALA A 113 -22.77 16.42 2.02
CA ALA A 113 -23.39 17.38 2.93
C ALA A 113 -24.14 18.50 2.19
N ALA A 114 -23.55 19.03 1.10
CA ALA A 114 -24.21 20.02 0.25
C ALA A 114 -25.46 19.46 -0.44
N ARG A 115 -25.41 18.21 -0.94
CA ARG A 115 -26.56 17.52 -1.54
C ARG A 115 -27.69 17.28 -0.54
N GLU A 116 -27.37 17.08 0.73
CA GLU A 116 -28.33 16.94 1.82
C GLU A 116 -28.86 18.30 2.35
N GLY A 117 -28.37 19.42 1.81
CA GLY A 117 -28.82 20.75 2.20
C GLY A 117 -28.23 21.27 3.51
N ILE A 118 -27.13 20.68 3.99
CA ILE A 118 -26.40 21.17 5.17
C ILE A 118 -25.79 22.53 4.82
N ARG A 119 -26.07 23.54 5.65
CA ARG A 119 -25.63 24.91 5.36
C ARG A 119 -24.13 25.06 5.66
N PRO A 120 -23.38 25.85 4.89
CA PRO A 120 -21.96 26.09 5.13
C PRO A 120 -21.63 26.56 6.56
N LYS A 121 -22.48 27.41 7.14
CA LYS A 121 -22.32 27.90 8.52
C LYS A 121 -22.37 26.79 9.57
N ASP A 122 -23.16 25.74 9.34
CA ASP A 122 -23.26 24.62 10.26
C ASP A 122 -21.97 23.77 10.22
N ILE A 123 -21.39 23.61 9.03
CA ILE A 123 -20.09 22.96 8.82
C ILE A 123 -18.95 23.76 9.45
N GLU A 124 -18.91 25.07 9.23
CA GLU A 124 -17.90 25.97 9.83
C GLU A 124 -17.94 25.89 11.37
N LYS A 125 -19.14 25.93 11.95
CA LYS A 125 -19.32 25.79 13.40
C LYS A 125 -18.81 24.44 13.90
N LEU A 126 -19.10 23.34 13.21
CA LEU A 126 -18.59 22.01 13.54
C LEU A 126 -17.05 21.98 13.52
N LEU A 127 -16.44 22.46 12.43
CA LEU A 127 -15.00 22.45 12.23
C LEU A 127 -14.28 23.30 13.28
N SER A 128 -14.86 24.42 13.73
CA SER A 128 -14.29 25.28 14.77
C SER A 128 -14.07 24.58 16.12
N GLY A 129 -14.86 23.53 16.41
CA GLY A 129 -14.77 22.74 17.63
C GLY A 129 -14.14 21.36 17.44
N LEU A 130 -13.87 20.93 16.20
CA LEU A 130 -13.44 19.58 15.89
C LEU A 130 -12.02 19.34 16.42
N ARG A 131 -11.84 18.27 17.21
CA ARG A 131 -10.54 17.84 17.71
C ARG A 131 -10.37 16.35 17.49
N ILE A 132 -9.38 16.00 16.66
CA ILE A 132 -8.97 14.61 16.43
C ILE A 132 -7.63 14.42 17.15
N ARG A 133 -7.55 13.40 18.01
CA ARG A 133 -6.33 13.09 18.79
C ARG A 133 -5.96 11.62 18.57
N PRO A 134 -5.16 11.32 17.53
CA PRO A 134 -4.64 9.97 17.34
C PRO A 134 -3.75 9.60 18.52
N VAL A 135 -3.94 8.41 19.08
CA VAL A 135 -3.06 7.85 20.13
C VAL A 135 -2.26 6.73 19.51
N ILE A 136 -0.94 6.93 19.40
CA ILE A 136 -0.04 5.88 18.91
C ILE A 136 0.14 4.88 20.05
N THR A 137 -0.25 3.64 19.81
CA THR A 137 -0.05 2.53 20.73
C THR A 137 1.06 1.63 20.22
N ALA A 138 1.88 1.09 21.11
CA ALA A 138 2.75 -0.01 20.75
C ALA A 138 1.91 -1.18 20.25
N HIS A 139 2.18 -1.68 19.04
CA HIS A 139 1.58 -2.93 18.59
C HIS A 139 2.37 -4.09 19.25
N PRO A 140 1.73 -4.90 20.13
CA PRO A 140 2.43 -5.90 20.94
C PRO A 140 3.06 -7.07 20.15
N THR A 141 2.75 -7.21 18.85
CA THR A 141 3.14 -8.36 18.04
C THR A 141 3.96 -8.02 16.79
N GLU A 142 4.10 -6.74 16.45
CA GLU A 142 4.84 -6.32 15.25
C GLU A 142 6.24 -5.82 15.62
N SER A 143 7.10 -6.78 15.98
CA SER A 143 8.55 -6.57 16.16
C SER A 143 9.29 -6.51 14.82
N LYS A 144 8.72 -5.87 13.80
CA LYS A 144 9.40 -5.62 12.53
C LYS A 144 10.50 -4.59 12.75
N ARG A 145 11.70 -4.86 12.26
CA ARG A 145 12.84 -3.91 12.30
C ARG A 145 12.48 -2.64 11.53
N VAL A 146 12.80 -1.46 12.07
CA VAL A 146 12.59 -0.17 11.38
C VAL A 146 13.24 -0.17 10.00
N THR A 147 14.48 -0.68 9.93
CA THR A 147 15.23 -0.81 8.67
C THR A 147 14.53 -1.70 7.64
N VAL A 148 13.71 -2.68 8.06
CA VAL A 148 12.92 -3.52 7.17
C VAL A 148 11.68 -2.76 6.67
N LEU A 149 11.01 -2.00 7.55
CA LEU A 149 9.89 -1.14 7.14
C LEU A 149 10.34 -0.07 6.12
N GLU A 150 11.52 0.51 6.31
CA GLU A 150 12.12 1.46 5.36
C GLU A 150 12.40 0.81 4.00
N LYS A 151 12.90 -0.43 3.98
CA LYS A 151 13.10 -1.20 2.73
C LYS A 151 11.78 -1.46 2.02
N TYR A 152 10.73 -1.84 2.74
CA TYR A 152 9.39 -1.98 2.15
C TYR A 152 8.83 -0.67 1.60
N ARG A 153 9.04 0.45 2.31
CA ARG A 153 8.71 1.78 1.79
C ARG A 153 9.47 2.07 0.50
N ARG A 154 10.77 1.74 0.44
CA ARG A 154 11.58 1.92 -0.78
C ARG A 154 11.06 1.07 -1.93
N ILE A 155 10.71 -0.19 -1.68
CA ILE A 155 10.08 -1.09 -2.68
C ILE A 155 8.78 -0.47 -3.21
N TYR A 156 7.90 0.02 -2.33
CA TYR A 156 6.68 0.71 -2.74
C TYR A 156 6.95 1.94 -3.63
N LEU A 157 7.94 2.76 -3.27
CA LEU A 157 8.29 3.96 -4.04
C LEU A 157 8.88 3.61 -5.42
N LEU A 158 9.77 2.61 -5.48
CA LEU A 158 10.35 2.12 -6.72
C LEU A 158 9.29 1.49 -7.63
N LEU A 159 8.37 0.69 -7.07
CA LEU A 159 7.25 0.13 -7.81
C LEU A 159 6.37 1.23 -8.42
N ARG A 160 6.07 2.27 -7.63
CA ARG A 160 5.32 3.44 -8.11
C ARG A 160 6.07 4.21 -9.21
N GLU A 161 7.40 4.25 -9.15
CA GLU A 161 8.24 4.91 -10.15
C GLU A 161 8.31 4.11 -11.45
N LEU A 162 8.41 2.78 -11.36
CA LEU A 162 8.43 1.84 -12.48
C LEU A 162 7.17 1.96 -13.35
N GLU A 163 6.04 2.33 -12.76
CA GLU A 163 4.76 2.52 -13.45
C GLU A 163 4.67 3.79 -14.29
N MET A 164 5.63 4.71 -14.18
CA MET A 164 5.60 5.93 -14.98
C MET A 164 5.94 5.62 -16.44
N PRO A 165 5.13 6.06 -17.42
CA PRO A 165 5.32 5.73 -18.84
C PRO A 165 6.48 6.48 -19.51
N ARG A 166 7.42 7.04 -18.74
CA ARG A 166 8.48 7.93 -19.21
C ARG A 166 9.83 7.25 -19.41
N TRP A 167 9.96 5.99 -18.98
CA TRP A 167 11.25 5.31 -18.90
C TRP A 167 11.62 4.61 -20.20
N THR A 168 12.90 4.73 -20.56
CA THR A 168 13.51 3.87 -21.57
C THR A 168 13.67 2.44 -21.05
N GLU A 169 13.87 1.46 -21.93
CA GLU A 169 14.07 0.06 -21.51
C GLU A 169 15.25 -0.07 -20.53
N ARG A 170 16.36 0.60 -20.81
CA ARG A 170 17.55 0.60 -19.94
C ARG A 170 17.25 1.15 -18.54
N GLU A 171 16.50 2.24 -18.44
CA GLU A 171 16.12 2.83 -17.15
C GLU A 171 15.11 1.96 -16.41
N ARG A 172 14.19 1.34 -17.14
CA ARG A 172 13.24 0.38 -16.59
C ARG A 172 13.95 -0.83 -16.00
N THR A 173 14.95 -1.39 -16.70
CA THR A 173 15.80 -2.46 -16.17
C THR A 173 16.51 -2.03 -14.89
N ALA A 174 17.10 -0.83 -14.86
CA ALA A 174 17.76 -0.32 -13.65
C ALA A 174 16.80 -0.20 -12.46
N LEU A 175 15.55 0.21 -12.68
CA LEU A 175 14.52 0.25 -11.63
C LEU A 175 14.12 -1.15 -11.13
N LEU A 176 14.12 -2.15 -12.02
CA LEU A 176 13.88 -3.55 -11.64
C LEU A 176 15.05 -4.11 -10.82
N ASP A 177 16.29 -3.79 -11.21
CA ASP A 177 17.49 -4.16 -10.45
C ASP A 177 17.46 -3.51 -9.05
N ASP A 178 17.14 -2.22 -8.96
CA ASP A 178 16.97 -1.52 -7.68
C ASP A 178 15.89 -2.19 -6.80
N LEU A 179 14.76 -2.60 -7.41
CA LEU A 179 13.69 -3.33 -6.70
C LEU A 179 14.19 -4.67 -6.16
N ARG A 180 14.90 -5.45 -7.00
CA ARG A 180 15.48 -6.74 -6.65
C ARG A 180 16.45 -6.59 -5.48
N ASP A 181 17.32 -5.59 -5.54
CA ASP A 181 18.31 -5.31 -4.50
C ASP A 181 17.64 -4.95 -3.16
N GLN A 182 16.52 -4.21 -3.17
CA GLN A 182 15.76 -3.97 -1.94
C GLN A 182 15.14 -5.25 -1.36
N ILE A 183 14.61 -6.13 -2.21
CA ILE A 183 14.07 -7.43 -1.79
C ILE A 183 15.18 -8.32 -1.22
N GLU A 184 16.35 -8.32 -1.86
CA GLU A 184 17.55 -9.03 -1.38
C GLU A 184 18.00 -8.52 -0.01
N LEU A 185 18.00 -7.19 0.19
CA LEU A 185 18.33 -6.60 1.48
C LEU A 185 17.32 -7.00 2.57
N VAL A 186 16.03 -7.11 2.26
CA VAL A 186 15.02 -7.63 3.19
C VAL A 186 15.30 -9.10 3.52
N TRP A 187 15.60 -9.92 2.51
CA TRP A 187 15.96 -11.34 2.66
C TRP A 187 17.15 -11.53 3.60
N MET A 188 18.21 -10.76 3.40
CA MET A 188 19.45 -10.86 4.17
C MET A 188 19.30 -10.33 5.60
N THR A 189 18.47 -9.29 5.80
CA THR A 189 18.31 -8.65 7.12
C THR A 189 17.45 -9.50 8.07
N GLY A 190 16.46 -10.22 7.54
CA GLY A 190 15.44 -10.90 8.34
C GLY A 190 14.41 -9.93 8.92
N GLU A 191 13.13 -10.29 8.87
CA GLU A 191 12.03 -9.41 9.28
C GLU A 191 11.82 -9.33 10.80
N LEU A 192 12.15 -10.41 11.52
CA LEU A 192 11.77 -10.59 12.92
C LEU A 192 12.88 -10.14 13.87
N HIS A 193 12.53 -9.29 14.84
CA HIS A 193 13.31 -9.21 16.07
C HIS A 193 13.04 -10.48 16.90
N LEU A 194 14.09 -11.26 17.13
CA LEU A 194 14.04 -12.42 18.02
C LEU A 194 13.92 -12.01 19.50
N GLU A 195 14.22 -10.75 19.83
CA GLU A 195 14.19 -10.21 21.18
C GLU A 195 13.08 -9.17 21.35
N LYS A 196 12.47 -9.15 22.54
CA LYS A 196 11.42 -8.19 22.90
C LYS A 196 12.02 -6.77 22.90
N PRO A 197 11.44 -5.79 22.19
CA PRO A 197 11.90 -4.40 22.23
C PRO A 197 11.87 -3.85 23.66
N THR A 198 12.81 -2.99 24.01
CA THR A 198 12.75 -2.21 25.25
C THR A 198 11.73 -1.08 25.10
N VAL A 199 11.28 -0.49 26.23
CA VAL A 199 10.33 0.64 26.20
C VAL A 199 10.92 1.83 25.44
N GLU A 200 12.22 2.07 25.58
CA GLU A 200 12.93 3.13 24.86
C GLU A 200 12.89 2.92 23.34
N HIS A 201 13.04 1.67 22.89
CA HIS A 201 12.89 1.32 21.48
C HIS A 201 11.46 1.51 20.98
N GLU A 202 10.45 1.20 21.81
CA GLU A 202 9.05 1.43 21.43
C GLU A 202 8.72 2.92 21.28
N VAL A 203 9.21 3.76 22.19
CA VAL A 203 9.04 5.22 22.12
C VAL A 203 9.78 5.78 20.91
N SER A 204 11.04 5.37 20.69
CA SER A 204 11.81 5.79 19.52
C SER A 204 11.14 5.39 18.22
N ARG A 205 10.51 4.20 18.16
CA ARG A 205 9.71 3.75 17.01
C ARG A 205 8.49 4.64 16.78
N GLY A 206 7.77 5.00 17.84
CA GLY A 206 6.61 5.88 17.76
C GLY A 206 6.98 7.26 17.21
N LEU A 207 8.10 7.83 17.66
CA LEU A 207 8.63 9.10 17.17
C LEU A 207 9.09 9.03 15.72
N HIS A 208 9.82 7.98 15.33
CA HIS A 208 10.23 7.77 13.94
C HIS A 208 9.03 7.75 12.98
N PHE A 209 7.97 7.01 13.32
CA PHE A 209 6.76 6.98 12.49
C PHE A 209 6.06 8.35 12.44
N PHE A 210 6.05 9.08 13.56
CA PHE A 210 5.49 10.42 13.61
C PHE A 210 6.24 11.36 12.65
N ASP A 211 7.56 11.39 12.69
CA ASP A 211 8.39 12.27 11.86
C ASP A 211 8.30 11.88 10.37
N GLU A 212 8.38 10.59 10.06
CA GLU A 212 8.42 10.08 8.68
C GLU A 212 7.06 10.10 7.95
N SER A 213 5.96 10.28 8.67
CA SER A 213 4.62 10.20 8.07
C SER A 213 3.64 11.26 8.56
N LEU A 214 3.37 11.34 9.87
CA LEU A 214 2.29 12.15 10.40
C LEU A 214 2.62 13.64 10.34
N PHE A 215 3.86 14.00 10.68
CA PHE A 215 4.30 15.39 10.71
C PHE A 215 4.26 16.02 9.31
N GLU A 216 4.79 15.32 8.30
CA GLU A 216 4.75 15.79 6.91
C GLU A 216 3.33 15.79 6.32
N LYS A 217 2.49 14.79 6.66
CA LYS A 217 1.16 14.66 6.05
C LYS A 217 0.07 15.50 6.71
N ALA A 218 0.25 15.96 7.94
CA ALA A 218 -0.74 16.79 8.62
C ALA A 218 -1.03 18.10 7.85
N PRO A 219 -0.03 18.89 7.41
CA PRO A 219 -0.26 20.07 6.57
C PRO A 219 -0.93 19.74 5.23
N GLU A 220 -0.54 18.65 4.56
CA GLU A 220 -1.18 18.22 3.30
C GLU A 220 -2.66 17.90 3.50
N MET A 221 -3.00 17.23 4.60
CA MET A 221 -4.38 16.90 4.96
C MET A 221 -5.22 18.16 5.22
N LEU A 222 -4.66 19.18 5.88
CA LEU A 222 -5.31 20.48 6.05
C LEU A 222 -5.54 21.18 4.71
N ALA A 223 -4.54 21.19 3.83
CA ALA A 223 -4.69 21.77 2.49
C ALA A 223 -5.77 21.07 1.66
N LEU A 224 -5.93 19.75 1.80
CA LEU A 224 -7.02 19.00 1.16
C LEU A 224 -8.41 19.39 1.70
N LEU A 225 -8.52 19.66 3.00
CA LEU A 225 -9.77 20.14 3.60
C LEU A 225 -10.08 21.57 3.12
N GLU A 226 -9.12 22.48 3.19
CA GLU A 226 -9.26 23.87 2.70
C GLU A 226 -9.66 23.89 1.22
N GLY A 227 -8.97 23.12 0.38
CA GLY A 227 -9.27 23.02 -1.05
C GLY A 227 -10.59 22.34 -1.38
N ALA A 228 -11.24 21.67 -0.42
CA ALA A 228 -12.58 21.10 -0.56
C ALA A 228 -13.68 22.03 -0.02
N LEU A 229 -13.32 23.02 0.80
CA LEU A 229 -14.22 24.06 1.29
C LEU A 229 -14.32 25.27 0.34
N ALA A 230 -13.32 25.46 -0.53
CA ALA A 230 -13.27 26.51 -1.56
C ALA A 230 -14.24 26.24 -2.73
#